data_AF-A0A8D5UAD9-F1
#
_entry.id   AF-A0A8D5UAD9-F1
#
_cell.length_a   1.000
_cell.length_b   1.000
_cell.length_c   1.000
_cell.angle_alpha   90.00
_cell.angle_beta   90.00
_cell.angle_gamma   90.00
#
_symmetry.space_group_name_H-M   'P 1'
#
loop_
_entity.id
_entity.type
_entity.pdbx_description
1 polymer ?
#
loop_
_entity_poly.entity_id
_entity_poly.type
_entity_poly.pdbx_seq_one_letter_code
_entity_poly.pdbx_strand_id
1 'polypeptide(L)'
;MLSQIFLSKLKEIDYSIDPKIVSSLSRDFSHTSPIISPLLSKSANAVVFPKNEDEVKTIVEACIEEHVPIVPRGGGVNNVGGVIPMKGGIIMDLSRMKTFKEYEDEIEVGPGVSFCDNGRLRFNVRVYPSTYCEGATVAGFFSGGSGGIGEFRYGRNWDYATEVTMVNPVGKTVKLRGGDVKIAAHAEGTTGIITKLKVQKREKTKDIPIVVEFDNLHNAMNFIQSLYDNYSHTVYHVTLRSPEMSRLTSNITGYYTSKWNVLVVCEEECPFKGKRGDGVWEKRFLFFGGTITTAMGIMKKRYYYVVKDIPLEETEEKLTKVIESRKGFVTDVEFDIGRKSHPFILTDEEKEYYEILKILGGTNFDLNSIYINSRLPRDHLHKILVYKKMYDKEDLFNPDKVKF
;
A
#
# COMPACT_ATOMS: atom_id res chain seq x y z
N MET A 1 30.52 7.06 1.06
CA MET A 1 30.91 6.88 -0.36
C MET A 1 31.21 5.40 -0.53
N LEU A 2 30.72 4.75 -1.59
CA LEU A 2 30.93 3.32 -1.80
C LEU A 2 32.41 3.04 -2.10
N SER A 3 32.94 1.90 -1.66
CA SER A 3 34.32 1.51 -1.92
C SER A 3 34.52 1.25 -3.43
N GLN A 4 35.72 1.51 -3.95
CA GLN A 4 36.06 1.09 -5.33
C GLN A 4 35.96 -0.43 -5.49
N ILE A 5 36.21 -1.17 -4.41
CA ILE A 5 36.08 -2.63 -4.33
C ILE A 5 34.62 -3.03 -4.59
N PHE A 6 33.66 -2.41 -3.89
CA PHE A 6 32.23 -2.65 -4.10
C PHE A 6 31.82 -2.38 -5.54
N LEU A 7 32.18 -1.21 -6.10
CA LEU A 7 31.84 -0.88 -7.48
C LEU A 7 32.47 -1.86 -8.49
N SER A 8 33.67 -2.38 -8.20
CA SER A 8 34.32 -3.37 -9.06
C SER A 8 33.60 -4.73 -9.09
N LYS A 9 32.84 -5.06 -8.04
CA LYS A 9 31.99 -6.27 -7.97
C LYS A 9 30.69 -6.12 -8.76
N LEU A 10 30.32 -4.90 -9.15
CA LEU A 10 29.13 -4.59 -9.95
C LEU A 10 29.40 -4.47 -11.46
N LYS A 11 30.57 -4.87 -11.96
CA LYS A 11 31.01 -4.56 -13.36
C LYS A 11 30.04 -4.98 -14.47
N GLU A 12 29.29 -6.06 -14.28
CA GLU A 12 28.29 -6.53 -15.26
C GLU A 12 26.86 -6.07 -14.94
N ILE A 13 26.70 -5.37 -13.83
CA ILE A 13 25.41 -4.91 -13.30
C ILE A 13 25.28 -3.42 -13.59
N ASP A 14 24.21 -3.04 -14.27
CA ASP A 14 23.95 -1.64 -14.56
C ASP A 14 23.70 -0.88 -13.26
N TYR A 15 24.42 0.23 -13.06
CA TYR A 15 24.28 1.11 -11.90
C TYR A 15 24.39 2.58 -12.28
N SER A 16 23.95 3.46 -11.38
CA SER A 16 24.08 4.91 -11.50
C SER A 16 24.53 5.54 -10.18
N ILE A 17 25.47 6.47 -10.29
CA ILE A 17 25.90 7.39 -9.22
C ILE A 17 25.55 8.85 -9.54
N ASP A 18 24.74 9.08 -10.59
CA ASP A 18 24.27 10.42 -10.94
C ASP A 18 23.40 10.95 -9.78
N PRO A 19 23.78 12.08 -9.15
CA PRO A 19 23.06 12.63 -8.00
C PRO A 19 21.56 12.86 -8.26
N LYS A 20 21.17 13.19 -9.51
CA LYS A 20 19.76 13.38 -9.87
C LYS A 20 18.99 12.07 -9.89
N ILE A 21 19.58 11.02 -10.48
CA ILE A 21 18.97 9.68 -10.53
C ILE A 21 18.85 9.12 -9.11
N VAL A 22 19.94 9.17 -8.35
CA VAL A 22 20.00 8.64 -6.99
C VAL A 22 19.00 9.38 -6.08
N SER A 23 18.95 10.71 -6.14
CA SER A 23 18.02 11.52 -5.34
C SER A 23 16.55 11.23 -5.71
N SER A 24 16.25 11.12 -7.01
CA SER A 24 14.90 10.79 -7.48
C SER A 24 14.42 9.41 -6.99
N LEU A 25 15.28 8.39 -7.10
CA LEU A 25 14.94 7.01 -6.74
C LEU A 25 15.04 6.74 -5.22
N SER A 26 15.63 7.66 -4.44
CA SER A 26 15.65 7.60 -2.97
C SER A 26 14.36 8.14 -2.31
N ARG A 27 13.35 8.54 -3.10
CA ARG A 27 12.13 9.18 -2.62
C ARG A 27 10.88 8.41 -3.03
N ASP A 28 9.81 8.56 -2.25
CA ASP A 28 8.46 8.06 -2.54
C ASP A 28 7.41 9.17 -2.31
N PHE A 29 6.14 8.78 -2.17
CA PHE A 29 5.01 9.68 -2.04
C PHE A 29 4.77 10.13 -0.59
N SER A 30 5.68 9.83 0.35
CA SER A 30 5.57 10.28 1.75
C SER A 30 5.75 11.79 1.97
N HIS A 31 5.87 12.57 0.89
CA HIS A 31 5.91 14.03 0.95
C HIS A 31 4.61 14.65 1.47
N THR A 32 3.53 13.87 1.48
CA THR A 32 2.21 14.23 2.02
C THR A 32 2.22 14.35 3.55
N SER A 33 3.06 13.59 4.26
CA SER A 33 3.16 13.58 5.72
C SER A 33 4.10 14.69 6.23
N PRO A 34 3.65 15.57 7.15
CA PRO A 34 4.51 16.52 7.84
C PRO A 34 5.68 15.87 8.59
N ILE A 35 5.48 14.65 9.12
CA ILE A 35 6.47 13.94 9.94
C ILE A 35 7.54 13.27 9.08
N ILE A 36 7.14 12.65 7.97
CA ILE A 36 8.07 11.87 7.12
C ILE A 36 8.75 12.76 6.08
N SER A 37 8.08 13.78 5.56
CA SER A 37 8.60 14.62 4.47
C SER A 37 10.01 15.22 4.70
N PRO A 38 10.45 15.59 5.93
CA PRO A 38 11.83 16.03 6.16
C PRO A 38 12.88 14.95 5.84
N LEU A 39 12.53 13.66 5.95
CA LEU A 39 13.42 12.53 5.69
C LEU A 39 13.69 12.34 4.19
N LEU A 40 12.92 12.96 3.29
CA LEU A 40 13.14 12.92 1.83
C LEU A 40 14.42 13.64 1.38
N SER A 41 15.10 14.32 2.31
CA SER A 41 16.44 14.85 2.12
C SER A 41 17.53 13.76 2.16
N LYS A 42 17.23 12.58 2.72
CA LYS A 42 18.13 11.43 2.72
C LYS A 42 18.25 10.83 1.32
N SER A 43 19.43 10.29 1.02
CA SER A 43 19.77 9.75 -0.31
C SER A 43 20.70 8.56 -0.18
N ALA A 44 20.56 7.61 -1.10
CA ALA A 44 21.52 6.53 -1.27
C ALA A 44 22.82 7.06 -1.89
N ASN A 45 23.82 6.18 -2.01
CA ASN A 45 25.10 6.44 -2.66
C ASN A 45 25.11 6.01 -4.13
N ALA A 46 24.32 5.00 -4.50
CA ALA A 46 24.13 4.54 -5.87
C ALA A 46 22.76 3.89 -6.06
N VAL A 47 22.37 3.68 -7.31
CA VAL A 47 21.24 2.84 -7.70
C VAL A 47 21.76 1.70 -8.57
N VAL A 48 21.31 0.48 -8.33
CA VAL A 48 21.61 -0.69 -9.16
C VAL A 48 20.34 -1.23 -9.80
N PHE A 49 20.44 -1.81 -10.99
CA PHE A 49 19.30 -2.21 -11.81
C PHE A 49 19.39 -3.67 -12.28
N PRO A 50 19.23 -4.66 -11.37
CA PRO A 50 19.33 -6.07 -11.72
C PRO A 50 18.27 -6.48 -12.75
N LYS A 51 18.64 -7.37 -13.66
CA LYS A 51 17.76 -7.90 -14.73
C LYS A 51 17.17 -9.27 -14.39
N ASN A 52 17.77 -9.99 -13.45
CA ASN A 52 17.38 -11.35 -13.06
C ASN A 52 17.80 -11.64 -11.60
N GLU A 53 17.41 -12.81 -11.09
CA GLU A 53 17.70 -13.22 -9.70
C GLU A 53 19.20 -13.45 -9.44
N ASP A 54 19.97 -13.87 -10.44
CA ASP A 54 21.41 -14.12 -10.24
C ASP A 54 22.17 -12.81 -10.04
N GLU A 55 21.83 -11.75 -10.79
CA GLU A 55 22.33 -10.40 -10.52
C GLU A 55 21.90 -9.89 -9.13
N VAL A 56 20.69 -10.20 -8.68
CA VAL A 56 20.26 -9.87 -7.30
C VAL A 56 21.15 -10.55 -6.27
N LYS A 57 21.49 -11.83 -6.44
CA LYS A 57 22.40 -12.54 -5.53
C LYS A 57 23.79 -11.91 -5.53
N THR A 58 24.36 -11.64 -6.69
CA THR A 58 25.68 -10.99 -6.81
C THR A 58 25.72 -9.64 -6.07
N ILE A 59 24.66 -8.83 -6.20
CA ILE A 59 24.56 -7.55 -5.46
C ILE A 59 24.47 -7.81 -3.95
N VAL A 60 23.61 -8.73 -3.52
CA VAL A 60 23.41 -9.04 -2.10
C VAL A 60 24.72 -9.54 -1.47
N GLU A 61 25.44 -10.44 -2.13
CA GLU A 61 26.74 -10.95 -1.67
C GLU A 61 27.78 -9.82 -1.55
N ALA A 62 27.87 -8.95 -2.55
CA ALA A 62 28.77 -7.79 -2.51
C ALA A 62 28.40 -6.82 -1.37
N CYS A 63 27.10 -6.61 -1.13
CA CYS A 63 26.62 -5.76 -0.05
C CYS A 63 26.89 -6.35 1.34
N ILE A 64 26.75 -7.67 1.51
CA ILE A 64 27.07 -8.35 2.77
C ILE A 64 28.58 -8.22 3.04
N GLU A 65 29.43 -8.52 2.07
CA GLU A 65 30.88 -8.48 2.24
C GLU A 65 31.40 -7.06 2.58
N GLU A 66 30.85 -6.05 1.90
CA GLU A 66 31.27 -4.65 2.05
C GLU A 66 30.41 -3.86 3.07
N HIS A 67 29.48 -4.53 3.77
CA HIS A 67 28.59 -3.93 4.77
C HIS A 67 27.79 -2.73 4.23
N VAL A 68 27.27 -2.85 3.00
CA VAL A 68 26.53 -1.80 2.30
C VAL A 68 25.02 -2.02 2.46
N PRO A 69 24.27 -1.06 3.03
CA PRO A 69 22.82 -1.15 3.12
C PRO A 69 22.13 -1.27 1.76
N ILE A 70 21.06 -2.05 1.71
CA ILE A 70 20.24 -2.30 0.51
C ILE A 70 18.82 -1.81 0.76
N VAL A 71 18.31 -0.97 -0.13
CA VAL A 71 16.91 -0.54 -0.12
C VAL A 71 16.23 -0.98 -1.42
N PRO A 72 15.37 -2.02 -1.39
CA PRO A 72 14.67 -2.45 -2.59
C PRO A 72 13.62 -1.42 -3.01
N ARG A 73 13.49 -1.24 -4.33
CA ARG A 73 12.54 -0.33 -4.93
C ARG A 73 11.81 -1.02 -6.08
N GLY A 74 10.47 -1.06 -5.99
CA GLY A 74 9.58 -1.33 -7.12
C GLY A 74 9.16 -0.03 -7.80
N GLY A 75 7.86 0.29 -7.73
CA GLY A 75 7.33 1.54 -8.27
C GLY A 75 7.70 2.81 -7.49
N GLY A 76 8.00 2.68 -6.19
CA GLY A 76 8.33 3.81 -5.31
C GLY A 76 7.18 4.78 -5.06
N VAL A 77 5.94 4.28 -5.06
CA VAL A 77 4.70 5.06 -4.85
C VAL A 77 4.08 4.82 -3.46
N ASN A 78 4.89 4.43 -2.46
CA ASN A 78 4.39 4.30 -1.08
C ASN A 78 4.21 5.68 -0.43
N ASN A 79 3.44 5.76 0.65
CA ASN A 79 3.19 7.00 1.39
C ASN A 79 3.87 7.06 2.78
N VAL A 80 4.67 6.05 3.14
CA VAL A 80 5.22 5.83 4.50
C VAL A 80 6.74 5.92 4.57
N GLY A 81 7.39 6.36 3.49
CA GLY A 81 8.84 6.52 3.44
C GLY A 81 9.58 5.18 3.31
N GLY A 82 8.91 4.13 2.86
CA GLY A 82 9.46 2.77 2.83
C GLY A 82 10.67 2.58 1.92
N VAL A 83 10.88 3.44 0.92
CA VAL A 83 12.09 3.40 0.06
C VAL A 83 13.11 4.48 0.42
N ILE A 84 12.89 5.24 1.50
CA ILE A 84 13.85 6.26 1.96
C ILE A 84 15.07 5.54 2.57
N PRO A 85 16.29 5.76 2.04
CA PRO A 85 17.50 5.11 2.50
C PRO A 85 18.03 5.74 3.79
N MET A 86 17.57 5.22 4.93
CA MET A 86 17.85 5.81 6.25
C MET A 86 19.35 5.89 6.58
N LYS A 87 20.12 4.90 6.11
CA LYS A 87 21.57 4.76 6.29
C LYS A 87 22.39 4.94 4.99
N GLY A 88 21.80 5.48 3.91
CA GLY A 88 22.46 5.54 2.61
C GLY A 88 22.54 4.16 1.94
N GLY A 89 23.71 3.80 1.40
CA GLY A 89 23.91 2.50 0.74
C GLY A 89 23.45 2.52 -0.72
N ILE A 90 22.77 1.47 -1.16
CA ILE A 90 22.23 1.37 -2.53
C ILE A 90 20.70 1.33 -2.54
N ILE A 91 20.11 1.92 -3.57
CA ILE A 91 18.76 1.56 -4.00
C ILE A 91 18.90 0.41 -5.00
N MET A 92 18.22 -0.71 -4.74
CA MET A 92 18.09 -1.79 -5.70
C MET A 92 16.77 -1.62 -6.46
N ASP A 93 16.84 -1.03 -7.64
CA ASP A 93 15.69 -0.78 -8.49
C ASP A 93 15.35 -2.03 -9.31
N LEU A 94 14.24 -2.67 -8.94
CA LEU A 94 13.79 -3.94 -9.49
C LEU A 94 12.92 -3.76 -10.76
N SER A 95 12.81 -2.54 -11.29
CA SER A 95 11.92 -2.21 -12.41
C SER A 95 12.22 -2.99 -13.69
N ARG A 96 13.43 -3.55 -13.84
CA ARG A 96 13.81 -4.33 -15.04
C ARG A 96 13.40 -5.80 -14.98
N MET A 97 13.07 -6.33 -13.80
CA MET A 97 12.63 -7.70 -13.61
C MET A 97 11.12 -7.83 -13.88
N LYS A 98 10.73 -7.83 -15.16
CA LYS A 98 9.33 -7.79 -15.63
C LYS A 98 8.77 -9.13 -16.13
N THR A 99 9.30 -10.25 -15.64
CA THR A 99 8.77 -11.58 -16.01
C THR A 99 7.31 -11.72 -15.60
N PHE A 100 6.50 -12.35 -16.44
CA PHE A 100 5.07 -12.54 -16.19
C PHE A 100 4.62 -13.88 -16.76
N LYS A 101 3.83 -14.61 -15.98
CA LYS A 101 3.13 -15.81 -16.42
C LYS A 101 1.75 -15.86 -15.79
N GLU A 102 0.75 -16.16 -16.61
CA GLU A 102 -0.63 -16.33 -16.17
C GLU A 102 -0.98 -17.82 -16.12
N TYR A 103 -1.64 -18.22 -15.05
CA TYR A 103 -2.25 -19.53 -14.87
C TYR A 103 -3.77 -19.35 -14.78
N GLU A 104 -4.52 -20.43 -14.60
CA GLU A 104 -5.98 -20.40 -14.47
C GLU A 104 -6.41 -19.46 -13.32
N ASP A 105 -5.99 -19.78 -12.09
CA ASP A 105 -6.43 -19.08 -10.87
C ASP A 105 -5.41 -18.10 -10.28
N GLU A 106 -4.20 -18.00 -10.84
CA GLU A 106 -3.13 -17.16 -10.31
C GLU A 106 -2.28 -16.50 -11.40
N ILE A 107 -1.52 -15.48 -11.02
CA ILE A 107 -0.44 -14.92 -11.82
C ILE A 107 0.88 -15.09 -11.07
N GLU A 108 1.96 -15.29 -11.82
CA GLU A 108 3.33 -15.19 -11.37
C GLU A 108 3.99 -13.97 -12.01
N VAL A 109 4.59 -13.12 -11.18
CA VAL A 109 5.16 -11.84 -11.59
C VAL A 109 6.56 -11.63 -11.02
N GLY A 110 7.44 -11.03 -11.80
CA GLY A 110 8.67 -10.40 -11.32
C GLY A 110 8.38 -9.08 -10.61
N PRO A 111 9.31 -8.58 -9.78
CA PRO A 111 9.08 -7.41 -8.94
C PRO A 111 8.88 -6.08 -9.68
N GLY A 112 9.30 -6.01 -10.95
CA GLY A 112 9.12 -4.84 -11.82
C GLY A 112 7.79 -4.81 -12.58
N VAL A 113 6.93 -5.82 -12.41
CA VAL A 113 5.63 -5.88 -13.11
C VAL A 113 4.63 -4.90 -12.51
N SER A 114 4.22 -3.91 -13.31
CA SER A 114 3.18 -2.92 -12.98
C SER A 114 1.77 -3.54 -12.98
N PHE A 115 0.88 -3.02 -12.12
CA PHE A 115 -0.55 -3.29 -12.22
C PHE A 115 -1.21 -2.62 -13.44
N CYS A 116 -0.56 -1.61 -14.04
CA CYS A 116 -1.11 -0.85 -15.15
C CYS A 116 -0.65 -1.39 -16.51
N ASP A 117 -1.58 -1.44 -17.45
CA ASP A 117 -1.30 -1.57 -18.88
C ASP A 117 -2.20 -0.58 -19.64
N ASN A 118 -1.59 0.31 -20.43
CA ASN A 118 -2.29 1.36 -21.19
C ASN A 118 -3.35 2.15 -20.39
N GLY A 119 -3.02 2.54 -19.15
CA GLY A 119 -3.91 3.31 -18.29
C GLY A 119 -5.04 2.51 -17.62
N ARG A 120 -5.03 1.18 -17.75
CA ARG A 120 -6.04 0.29 -17.18
C ARG A 120 -5.39 -0.75 -16.26
N LEU A 121 -6.19 -1.31 -15.36
CA LEU A 121 -5.76 -2.45 -14.56
C LEU A 121 -5.47 -3.63 -15.49
N ARG A 122 -4.24 -4.13 -15.47
CA ARG A 122 -3.73 -5.18 -16.34
C ARG A 122 -4.24 -6.57 -15.98
N PHE A 123 -4.47 -6.81 -14.69
CA PHE A 123 -4.76 -8.13 -14.15
C PHE A 123 -6.07 -8.14 -13.37
N ASN A 124 -6.82 -9.25 -13.47
CA ASN A 124 -7.96 -9.53 -12.60
C ASN A 124 -7.48 -10.09 -11.24
N VAL A 125 -6.56 -9.39 -10.57
CA VAL A 125 -6.16 -9.74 -9.21
C VAL A 125 -7.30 -9.50 -8.24
N ARG A 126 -7.28 -10.22 -7.11
CA ARG A 126 -8.28 -10.07 -6.04
C ARG A 126 -8.25 -8.69 -5.39
N VAL A 127 -7.06 -8.22 -4.99
CA VAL A 127 -6.87 -6.89 -4.39
C VAL A 127 -5.77 -6.12 -5.10
N TYR A 128 -5.95 -4.79 -5.22
CA TYR A 128 -4.95 -3.89 -5.80
C TYR A 128 -5.07 -2.47 -5.21
N PRO A 129 -3.98 -1.68 -5.21
CA PRO A 129 -3.99 -0.33 -4.66
C PRO A 129 -4.63 0.66 -5.64
N SER A 130 -5.13 1.79 -5.15
CA SER A 130 -5.59 2.91 -6.01
C SER A 130 -4.47 3.45 -6.90
N THR A 131 -3.21 3.33 -6.49
CA THR A 131 -2.01 3.71 -7.25
C THR A 131 -1.64 2.73 -8.37
N TYR A 132 -2.54 1.82 -8.76
CA TYR A 132 -2.30 0.78 -9.77
C TYR A 132 -1.76 1.34 -11.10
N CYS A 133 -2.18 2.54 -11.51
CA CYS A 133 -1.67 3.26 -12.68
C CYS A 133 -0.77 4.47 -12.39
N GLU A 134 -0.36 4.65 -11.12
CA GLU A 134 0.61 5.68 -10.73
C GLU A 134 2.04 5.14 -10.61
N GLY A 135 2.23 3.85 -10.90
CA GLY A 135 3.55 3.19 -10.91
C GLY A 135 3.66 2.00 -9.97
N ALA A 136 2.61 1.65 -9.20
CA ALA A 136 2.64 0.50 -8.31
C ALA A 136 2.96 -0.80 -9.06
N THR A 137 3.91 -1.57 -8.53
CA THR A 137 4.19 -2.94 -8.97
C THR A 137 3.50 -3.95 -8.08
N VAL A 138 3.19 -5.13 -8.61
CA VAL A 138 2.47 -6.17 -7.86
C VAL A 138 3.27 -6.61 -6.63
N ALA A 139 4.58 -6.86 -6.79
CA ALA A 139 5.44 -7.22 -5.66
C ALA A 139 5.70 -6.04 -4.70
N GLY A 140 5.77 -4.81 -5.23
CA GLY A 140 5.92 -3.61 -4.40
C GLY A 140 4.69 -3.39 -3.51
N PHE A 141 3.50 -3.60 -4.05
CA PHE A 141 2.26 -3.56 -3.27
C PHE A 141 2.23 -4.67 -2.22
N PHE A 142 2.60 -5.91 -2.56
CA PHE A 142 2.70 -7.00 -1.58
C PHE A 142 3.69 -6.68 -0.45
N SER A 143 4.86 -6.14 -0.79
CA SER A 143 5.93 -5.89 0.18
C SER A 143 5.74 -4.63 1.03
N GLY A 144 5.04 -3.60 0.56
CA GLY A 144 4.92 -2.31 1.28
C GLY A 144 3.50 -1.75 1.39
N GLY A 145 2.53 -2.34 0.69
CA GLY A 145 1.10 -2.05 0.83
C GLY A 145 0.40 -3.05 1.75
N SER A 146 -0.91 -2.92 1.92
CA SER A 146 -1.72 -3.77 2.80
C SER A 146 -3.06 -4.13 2.16
N GLY A 147 -3.93 -3.14 1.93
CA GLY A 147 -5.28 -3.31 1.41
C GLY A 147 -5.59 -2.38 0.24
N GLY A 148 -6.86 -2.32 -0.16
CA GLY A 148 -7.34 -1.49 -1.25
C GLY A 148 -8.55 -2.07 -1.96
N ILE A 149 -8.65 -1.82 -3.27
CA ILE A 149 -9.80 -2.24 -4.06
C ILE A 149 -9.90 -3.76 -4.06
N GLY A 150 -11.05 -4.27 -3.62
CA GLY A 150 -11.34 -5.71 -3.48
C GLY A 150 -11.16 -6.29 -2.07
N GLU A 151 -10.66 -5.52 -1.10
CA GLU A 151 -10.40 -6.03 0.26
C GLU A 151 -11.67 -6.44 1.02
N PHE A 152 -12.81 -5.84 0.69
CA PHE A 152 -14.13 -6.23 1.20
C PHE A 152 -14.41 -7.72 1.01
N ARG A 153 -14.06 -8.27 -0.17
CA ARG A 153 -14.31 -9.68 -0.49
C ARG A 153 -13.14 -10.59 -0.20
N TYR A 154 -11.91 -10.09 -0.33
CA TYR A 154 -10.71 -10.95 -0.36
C TYR A 154 -9.70 -10.68 0.75
N GLY A 155 -9.95 -9.72 1.65
CA GLY A 155 -9.03 -9.38 2.72
C GLY A 155 -7.80 -8.60 2.23
N ARG A 156 -6.66 -8.79 2.90
CA ARG A 156 -5.43 -8.02 2.63
C ARG A 156 -4.63 -8.62 1.48
N ASN A 157 -3.65 -7.87 0.98
CA ASN A 157 -2.77 -8.23 -0.13
C ASN A 157 -2.02 -9.57 0.05
N TRP A 158 -1.84 -10.00 1.29
CA TRP A 158 -1.15 -11.23 1.65
C TRP A 158 -2.07 -12.44 1.81
N ASP A 159 -3.39 -12.23 1.87
CA ASP A 159 -4.36 -13.32 2.06
C ASP A 159 -4.60 -14.11 0.75
N TYR A 160 -4.17 -13.57 -0.40
CA TYR A 160 -4.21 -14.24 -1.70
C TYR A 160 -2.83 -14.43 -2.35
N ALA A 161 -1.74 -14.22 -1.60
CA ALA A 161 -0.40 -14.55 -2.05
C ALA A 161 -0.13 -16.05 -1.81
N THR A 162 0.21 -16.80 -2.86
CA THR A 162 0.39 -18.26 -2.79
C THR A 162 1.84 -18.66 -2.63
N GLU A 163 2.78 -17.91 -3.22
CA GLU A 163 4.21 -18.16 -3.12
C GLU A 163 5.02 -16.86 -3.25
N VAL A 164 6.08 -16.72 -2.45
CA VAL A 164 7.09 -15.68 -2.60
C VAL A 164 8.44 -16.35 -2.81
N THR A 165 9.13 -16.03 -3.91
CA THR A 165 10.56 -16.35 -4.07
C THR A 165 11.36 -15.08 -3.80
N MET A 166 12.34 -15.16 -2.90
CA MET A 166 13.19 -14.02 -2.54
C MET A 166 14.64 -14.44 -2.31
N VAL A 167 15.57 -13.51 -2.52
CA VAL A 167 16.96 -13.62 -2.05
C VAL A 167 16.99 -13.05 -0.63
N ASN A 168 17.33 -13.89 0.35
CA ASN A 168 17.31 -13.51 1.76
C ASN A 168 18.60 -12.78 2.20
N PRO A 169 18.67 -12.28 3.44
CA PRO A 169 19.82 -11.51 3.93
C PRO A 169 21.14 -12.28 4.11
N VAL A 170 21.18 -13.56 3.74
CA VAL A 170 22.41 -14.37 3.67
C VAL A 170 22.71 -14.82 2.23
N GLY A 171 22.14 -14.15 1.23
CA GLY A 171 22.41 -14.38 -0.20
C GLY A 171 21.73 -15.61 -0.80
N LYS A 172 20.82 -16.29 -0.08
CA LYS A 172 20.18 -17.53 -0.55
C LYS A 172 18.79 -17.28 -1.11
N THR A 173 18.46 -17.96 -2.21
CA THR A 173 17.07 -18.05 -2.69
C THR A 173 16.25 -18.88 -1.72
N VAL A 174 15.13 -18.34 -1.26
CA VAL A 174 14.14 -19.03 -0.44
C VAL A 174 12.75 -18.91 -1.05
N LYS A 175 11.90 -19.91 -0.80
CA LYS A 175 10.50 -19.92 -1.21
C LYS A 175 9.59 -19.99 0.01
N LEU A 176 8.72 -19.01 0.15
CA LEU A 176 7.73 -18.92 1.23
C LEU A 176 6.35 -19.29 0.70
N ARG A 177 5.58 -20.07 1.45
CA ARG A 177 4.22 -20.51 1.09
C ARG A 177 3.32 -20.53 2.33
N GLY A 178 2.01 -20.54 2.13
CA GLY A 178 1.05 -20.53 3.23
C GLY A 178 1.29 -19.35 4.17
N GLY A 179 1.21 -19.56 5.49
CA GLY A 179 1.40 -18.51 6.48
C GLY A 179 2.81 -17.87 6.52
N ASP A 180 3.79 -18.42 5.80
CA ASP A 180 5.15 -17.89 5.76
C ASP A 180 5.32 -16.74 4.76
N VAL A 181 4.39 -16.56 3.80
CA VAL A 181 4.41 -15.40 2.90
C VAL A 181 4.37 -14.07 3.67
N LYS A 182 3.79 -14.08 4.88
CA LYS A 182 3.74 -12.95 5.81
C LYS A 182 5.11 -12.50 6.33
N ILE A 183 6.17 -13.30 6.16
CA ILE A 183 7.56 -12.87 6.44
C ILE A 183 7.99 -11.75 5.46
N ALA A 184 7.48 -11.77 4.23
CA ALA A 184 7.80 -10.78 3.20
C ALA A 184 6.67 -9.75 2.96
N ALA A 185 5.43 -10.10 3.29
CA ALA A 185 4.30 -9.19 3.16
C ALA A 185 4.39 -8.00 4.12
N HIS A 186 4.25 -6.78 3.59
CA HIS A 186 4.40 -5.53 4.34
C HIS A 186 5.76 -5.37 5.07
N ALA A 187 6.76 -6.18 4.71
CA ALA A 187 8.09 -6.15 5.34
C ALA A 187 9.01 -5.08 4.75
N GLU A 188 8.56 -4.34 3.73
CA GLU A 188 9.29 -3.28 3.04
C GLU A 188 10.72 -3.69 2.61
N GLY A 189 10.90 -4.97 2.27
CA GLY A 189 12.20 -5.52 1.86
C GLY A 189 13.19 -5.77 3.01
N THR A 190 12.78 -5.59 4.26
CA THR A 190 13.65 -5.79 5.43
C THR A 190 14.03 -7.25 5.70
N THR A 191 13.32 -8.19 5.07
CA THR A 191 13.52 -9.64 5.22
C THR A 191 14.07 -10.32 3.96
N GLY A 192 14.30 -9.57 2.88
CA GLY A 192 14.82 -10.10 1.62
C GLY A 192 14.36 -9.31 0.39
N ILE A 193 14.95 -9.62 -0.76
CA ILE A 193 14.58 -9.06 -2.07
C ILE A 193 13.67 -10.04 -2.80
N ILE A 194 12.40 -9.68 -3.00
CA ILE A 194 11.44 -10.50 -3.75
C ILE A 194 11.84 -10.53 -5.22
N THR A 195 12.03 -11.73 -5.77
CA THR A 195 12.39 -11.96 -7.19
C THR A 195 11.23 -12.55 -8.00
N LYS A 196 10.31 -13.26 -7.34
CA LYS A 196 9.03 -13.70 -7.91
C LYS A 196 7.93 -13.68 -6.87
N LEU A 197 6.72 -13.36 -7.29
CA LEU A 197 5.52 -13.40 -6.47
C LEU A 197 4.41 -14.11 -7.24
N LYS A 198 3.70 -15.01 -6.57
CA LYS A 198 2.46 -15.61 -7.05
C LYS A 198 1.27 -15.12 -6.25
N VAL A 199 0.23 -14.67 -6.94
CA VAL A 199 -1.00 -14.15 -6.33
C VAL A 199 -2.23 -14.66 -7.07
N GLN A 200 -3.29 -14.96 -6.33
CA GLN A 200 -4.54 -15.42 -6.91
C GLN A 200 -5.26 -14.29 -7.66
N LYS A 201 -5.94 -14.69 -8.72
CA LYS A 201 -6.88 -13.87 -9.48
C LYS A 201 -8.31 -14.10 -8.99
N ARG A 202 -9.20 -13.20 -9.41
CA ARG A 202 -10.64 -13.41 -9.40
C ARG A 202 -11.08 -13.92 -10.78
N GLU A 203 -12.21 -14.62 -10.79
CA GLU A 203 -12.89 -14.93 -12.04
C GLU A 203 -13.22 -13.65 -12.80
N LYS A 204 -13.19 -13.72 -14.13
CA LYS A 204 -13.48 -12.56 -14.97
C LYS A 204 -14.98 -12.37 -15.07
N THR A 205 -15.55 -11.65 -14.11
CA THR A 205 -16.96 -11.27 -14.09
C THR A 205 -17.13 -9.81 -14.51
N LYS A 206 -18.39 -9.40 -14.75
CA LYS A 206 -18.72 -8.00 -15.05
C LYS A 206 -18.83 -7.22 -13.74
N ASP A 207 -17.94 -6.25 -13.54
CA ASP A 207 -18.04 -5.29 -12.43
C ASP A 207 -19.26 -4.35 -12.67
N ILE A 208 -20.16 -4.28 -11.70
CA ILE A 208 -21.32 -3.40 -11.69
C ILE A 208 -21.19 -2.39 -10.53
N PRO A 209 -20.70 -1.17 -10.82
CA PRO A 209 -20.63 -0.12 -9.80
C PRO A 209 -21.98 0.57 -9.62
N ILE A 210 -22.42 0.68 -8.36
CA ILE A 210 -23.64 1.35 -7.93
C ILE A 210 -23.30 2.34 -6.82
N VAL A 211 -23.85 3.55 -6.89
CA VAL A 211 -23.76 4.56 -5.85
C VAL A 211 -25.12 4.71 -5.16
N VAL A 212 -25.12 4.61 -3.84
CA VAL A 212 -26.30 4.83 -2.99
C VAL A 212 -26.04 6.02 -2.08
N GLU A 213 -26.98 6.96 -2.00
CA GLU A 213 -26.82 8.22 -1.26
C GLU A 213 -27.74 8.26 -0.04
N PHE A 214 -27.23 8.78 1.07
CA PHE A 214 -27.88 8.81 2.38
C PHE A 214 -27.77 10.19 3.03
N ASP A 215 -28.85 10.66 3.63
CA ASP A 215 -28.88 11.96 4.29
C ASP A 215 -28.06 12.01 5.59
N ASN A 216 -27.73 10.86 6.18
CA ASN A 216 -26.95 10.78 7.40
C ASN A 216 -26.08 9.51 7.43
N LEU A 217 -25.06 9.53 8.30
CA LEU A 217 -24.12 8.44 8.48
C LEU A 217 -24.80 7.15 8.97
N HIS A 218 -25.77 7.25 9.89
CA HIS A 218 -26.50 6.11 10.44
C HIS A 218 -27.12 5.23 9.36
N ASN A 219 -27.87 5.83 8.43
CA ASN A 219 -28.51 5.12 7.33
C ASN A 219 -27.50 4.50 6.36
N ALA A 220 -26.37 5.18 6.12
CA ALA A 220 -25.29 4.62 5.31
C ALA A 220 -24.65 3.40 5.98
N MET A 221 -24.41 3.45 7.30
CA MET A 221 -23.86 2.33 8.06
C MET A 221 -24.84 1.15 8.14
N ASN A 222 -26.14 1.40 8.33
CA ASN A 222 -27.16 0.35 8.26
C ASN A 222 -27.21 -0.34 6.89
N PHE A 223 -27.06 0.42 5.81
CA PHE A 223 -26.96 -0.16 4.48
C PHE A 223 -25.71 -1.03 4.33
N ILE A 224 -24.54 -0.55 4.75
CA ILE A 224 -23.28 -1.32 4.70
C ILE A 224 -23.38 -2.59 5.54
N GLN A 225 -23.99 -2.51 6.72
CA GLN A 225 -24.31 -3.66 7.56
C GLN A 225 -25.13 -4.69 6.79
N SER A 226 -26.18 -4.26 6.08
CA SER A 226 -27.01 -5.14 5.26
C SER A 226 -26.25 -5.79 4.09
N LEU A 227 -25.19 -5.16 3.56
CA LEU A 227 -24.33 -5.75 2.53
C LEU A 227 -23.60 -6.98 3.06
N TYR A 228 -23.04 -6.89 4.28
CA TYR A 228 -22.39 -8.04 4.90
C TYR A 228 -23.37 -9.17 5.18
N ASP A 229 -24.54 -8.83 5.70
CA ASP A 229 -25.49 -9.83 6.21
C ASP A 229 -26.22 -10.57 5.08
N ASN A 230 -26.44 -9.91 3.93
CA ASN A 230 -27.30 -10.45 2.88
C ASN A 230 -26.59 -10.64 1.53
N TYR A 231 -25.51 -9.89 1.24
CA TYR A 231 -25.00 -9.73 -0.13
C TYR A 231 -23.48 -9.90 -0.27
N SER A 232 -22.80 -10.40 0.76
CA SER A 232 -21.33 -10.48 0.80
C SER A 232 -20.72 -11.32 -0.32
N HIS A 233 -21.45 -12.30 -0.86
CA HIS A 233 -20.98 -13.13 -1.98
C HIS A 233 -21.02 -12.43 -3.34
N THR A 234 -21.92 -11.46 -3.53
CA THR A 234 -22.05 -10.71 -4.79
C THR A 234 -21.25 -9.41 -4.79
N VAL A 235 -20.90 -8.89 -3.60
CA VAL A 235 -20.20 -7.61 -3.47
C VAL A 235 -18.69 -7.82 -3.50
N TYR A 236 -18.03 -7.20 -4.48
CA TYR A 236 -16.58 -7.19 -4.61
C TYR A 236 -15.94 -6.11 -3.72
N HIS A 237 -16.55 -4.93 -3.65
CA HIS A 237 -15.93 -3.76 -3.04
C HIS A 237 -16.95 -2.74 -2.52
N VAL A 238 -16.63 -2.08 -1.41
CA VAL A 238 -17.48 -1.09 -0.75
C VAL A 238 -16.64 0.06 -0.21
N THR A 239 -17.05 1.29 -0.53
CA THR A 239 -16.48 2.52 0.03
C THR A 239 -17.60 3.43 0.49
N LEU A 240 -17.48 3.97 1.69
CA LEU A 240 -18.29 5.09 2.16
C LEU A 240 -17.50 6.39 2.00
N ARG A 241 -18.08 7.40 1.37
CA ARG A 241 -17.46 8.72 1.19
C ARG A 241 -18.30 9.82 1.82
N SER A 242 -17.61 10.75 2.48
CA SER A 242 -18.26 11.90 3.13
C SER A 242 -18.75 12.95 2.13
N PRO A 243 -19.80 13.73 2.48
CA PRO A 243 -20.22 14.90 1.72
C PRO A 243 -19.07 15.91 1.49
N GLU A 244 -18.24 16.13 2.51
CA GLU A 244 -17.11 17.05 2.47
C GLU A 244 -16.11 16.63 1.40
N MET A 245 -15.77 15.33 1.36
CA MET A 245 -14.83 14.81 0.38
C MET A 245 -15.42 14.78 -1.03
N SER A 246 -16.72 14.46 -1.17
CA SER A 246 -17.43 14.56 -2.45
C SER A 246 -17.36 15.98 -3.01
N ARG A 247 -17.64 16.99 -2.17
CA ARG A 247 -17.52 18.40 -2.54
C ARG A 247 -16.09 18.78 -2.94
N LEU A 248 -15.10 18.42 -2.13
CA LEU A 248 -13.69 18.75 -2.35
C LEU A 248 -13.18 18.25 -3.71
N THR A 249 -13.57 17.04 -4.11
CA THR A 249 -13.05 16.40 -5.33
C THR A 249 -13.96 16.50 -6.54
N SER A 250 -15.08 17.20 -6.44
CA SER A 250 -16.12 17.26 -7.48
C SER A 250 -15.58 17.60 -8.86
N ASN A 251 -14.66 18.56 -8.97
CA ASN A 251 -14.08 18.99 -10.25
C ASN A 251 -13.19 17.93 -10.91
N ILE A 252 -12.54 17.06 -10.14
CA ILE A 252 -11.59 16.06 -10.67
C ILE A 252 -12.30 14.72 -10.91
N THR A 253 -13.12 14.31 -9.94
CA THR A 253 -13.94 13.10 -10.03
C THR A 253 -15.08 13.26 -11.03
N GLY A 254 -15.59 14.47 -11.24
CA GLY A 254 -16.81 14.71 -12.02
C GLY A 254 -18.07 14.19 -11.32
N TYR A 255 -17.99 13.92 -10.02
CA TYR A 255 -19.10 13.45 -9.19
C TYR A 255 -19.24 14.34 -7.96
N TYR A 256 -20.45 14.81 -7.71
CA TYR A 256 -20.78 15.64 -6.56
C TYR A 256 -22.10 15.17 -5.94
N THR A 257 -22.11 15.10 -4.61
CA THR A 257 -23.33 15.01 -3.82
C THR A 257 -23.11 15.72 -2.47
N SER A 258 -24.18 16.26 -1.91
CA SER A 258 -24.18 16.80 -0.54
C SER A 258 -24.53 15.73 0.51
N LYS A 259 -24.67 14.47 0.10
CA LYS A 259 -25.08 13.33 0.92
C LYS A 259 -23.90 12.40 1.20
N TRP A 260 -23.99 11.61 2.27
CA TRP A 260 -23.13 10.45 2.42
C TRP A 260 -23.39 9.52 1.24
N ASN A 261 -22.35 8.94 0.66
CA ASN A 261 -22.51 8.08 -0.50
C ASN A 261 -21.67 6.81 -0.35
N VAL A 262 -22.30 5.69 -0.68
CA VAL A 262 -21.66 4.37 -0.67
C VAL A 262 -21.50 3.93 -2.11
N LEU A 263 -20.25 3.77 -2.54
CA LEU A 263 -19.92 3.07 -3.78
C LEU A 263 -19.86 1.58 -3.47
N VAL A 264 -20.69 0.79 -4.15
CA VAL A 264 -20.65 -0.67 -4.10
C VAL A 264 -20.35 -1.19 -5.49
N VAL A 265 -19.39 -2.10 -5.61
CA VAL A 265 -19.14 -2.83 -6.85
C VAL A 265 -19.58 -4.26 -6.65
N CYS A 266 -20.60 -4.67 -7.38
CA CYS A 266 -21.05 -6.06 -7.40
C CYS A 266 -20.47 -6.78 -8.62
N GLU A 267 -20.41 -8.11 -8.55
CA GLU A 267 -20.09 -8.97 -9.68
C GLU A 267 -21.39 -9.52 -10.27
N GLU A 268 -21.54 -9.41 -11.59
CA GLU A 268 -22.66 -9.90 -12.40
C GLU A 268 -24.02 -9.23 -12.18
N GLU A 269 -24.43 -9.05 -10.93
CA GLU A 269 -25.69 -8.41 -10.54
C GLU A 269 -25.58 -7.66 -9.20
N CYS A 270 -26.40 -6.62 -9.02
CA CYS A 270 -26.55 -5.95 -7.74
C CYS A 270 -27.97 -6.15 -7.20
N PRO A 271 -28.15 -6.74 -6.01
CA PRO A 271 -29.46 -7.08 -5.44
C PRO A 271 -30.21 -5.89 -4.81
N PHE A 272 -29.76 -4.65 -5.08
CA PHE A 272 -30.33 -3.42 -4.53
C PHE A 272 -30.33 -2.30 -5.58
N LYS A 273 -31.13 -1.26 -5.33
CA LYS A 273 -31.26 -0.10 -6.21
C LYS A 273 -30.26 0.99 -5.84
N GLY A 274 -29.78 1.70 -6.86
CA GLY A 274 -28.94 2.90 -6.71
C GLY A 274 -28.65 3.53 -8.07
N LYS A 275 -27.86 4.59 -8.08
CA LYS A 275 -27.41 5.24 -9.33
C LYS A 275 -26.25 4.44 -9.92
N ARG A 276 -26.13 4.45 -11.25
CA ARG A 276 -24.95 3.88 -11.94
C ARG A 276 -23.68 4.62 -11.50
N GLY A 277 -22.68 3.86 -11.06
CA GLY A 277 -21.41 4.36 -10.54
C GLY A 277 -20.23 4.29 -11.53
N ASP A 278 -20.49 4.04 -12.81
CA ASP A 278 -19.44 3.74 -13.80
C ASP A 278 -18.36 4.83 -13.87
N GLY A 279 -18.75 6.11 -13.94
CA GLY A 279 -17.79 7.22 -13.98
C GLY A 279 -16.97 7.39 -12.69
N VAL A 280 -17.54 7.04 -11.53
CA VAL A 280 -16.81 7.01 -10.24
C VAL A 280 -15.80 5.86 -10.25
N TRP A 281 -16.23 4.68 -10.72
CA TRP A 281 -15.41 3.48 -10.76
C TRP A 281 -14.25 3.56 -11.77
N GLU A 282 -14.47 4.15 -12.94
CA GLU A 282 -13.41 4.42 -13.92
C GLU A 282 -12.30 5.30 -13.33
N LYS A 283 -12.65 6.20 -12.40
CA LYS A 283 -11.74 7.10 -11.70
C LYS A 283 -11.39 6.66 -10.28
N ARG A 284 -11.58 5.38 -9.94
CA ARG A 284 -11.32 4.83 -8.59
C ARG A 284 -9.90 5.07 -8.06
N PHE A 285 -8.93 5.36 -8.93
CA PHE A 285 -7.58 5.77 -8.52
C PHE A 285 -7.56 7.09 -7.71
N LEU A 286 -8.61 7.93 -7.81
CA LEU A 286 -8.76 9.19 -7.05
C LEU A 286 -9.42 9.00 -5.67
N PHE A 287 -9.80 7.78 -5.34
CA PHE A 287 -10.44 7.41 -4.07
C PHE A 287 -9.42 6.65 -3.21
N PHE A 288 -9.77 6.24 -2.00
CA PHE A 288 -8.89 5.42 -1.13
C PHE A 288 -7.57 6.14 -0.78
N GLY A 289 -6.44 5.42 -0.84
CA GLY A 289 -5.10 6.00 -0.78
C GLY A 289 -4.84 7.07 -1.85
N GLY A 290 -5.62 7.13 -2.94
CA GLY A 290 -5.58 8.21 -3.93
C GLY A 290 -6.22 9.50 -3.45
N THR A 291 -7.10 9.45 -2.44
CA THR A 291 -7.62 10.63 -1.76
C THR A 291 -6.48 11.42 -1.10
N ILE A 292 -5.45 10.75 -0.59
CA ILE A 292 -4.27 11.37 0.03
C ILE A 292 -3.56 12.30 -0.97
N THR A 293 -3.23 11.76 -2.15
CA THR A 293 -2.55 12.51 -3.21
C THR A 293 -3.45 13.58 -3.82
N THR A 294 -4.73 13.25 -4.03
CA THR A 294 -5.75 14.16 -4.59
C THR A 294 -6.01 15.36 -3.66
N ALA A 295 -6.24 15.12 -2.37
CA ALA A 295 -6.48 16.16 -1.38
C ALA A 295 -5.26 17.09 -1.25
N MET A 296 -4.06 16.52 -1.16
CA MET A 296 -2.84 17.33 -1.15
C MET A 296 -2.70 18.19 -2.42
N GLY A 297 -2.98 17.63 -3.60
CA GLY A 297 -2.93 18.36 -4.87
C GLY A 297 -3.89 19.55 -4.93
N ILE A 298 -5.11 19.39 -4.39
CA ILE A 298 -6.13 20.44 -4.36
C ILE A 298 -5.82 21.50 -3.30
N MET A 299 -5.58 21.06 -2.07
CA MET A 299 -5.49 21.94 -0.91
C MET A 299 -4.10 22.56 -0.75
N LYS A 300 -3.08 22.01 -1.41
CA LYS A 300 -1.68 22.49 -1.40
C LYS A 300 -1.05 22.62 0.00
N LYS A 301 -1.49 21.79 0.95
CA LYS A 301 -0.86 21.64 2.27
C LYS A 301 -0.47 20.19 2.52
N ARG A 302 0.40 19.98 3.52
CA ARG A 302 0.67 18.66 4.09
C ARG A 302 -0.39 18.34 5.14
N TYR A 303 -0.67 17.05 5.34
CA TYR A 303 -1.73 16.58 6.22
C TYR A 303 -1.24 15.46 7.12
N TYR A 304 -1.76 15.44 8.34
CA TYR A 304 -1.72 14.25 9.17
C TYR A 304 -2.88 13.34 8.77
N TYR A 305 -2.52 12.11 8.44
CA TYR A 305 -3.48 11.06 8.12
C TYR A 305 -3.67 10.18 9.34
N VAL A 306 -4.92 10.01 9.78
CA VAL A 306 -5.28 9.00 10.76
C VAL A 306 -5.99 7.88 10.05
N VAL A 307 -5.45 6.66 10.20
CA VAL A 307 -6.08 5.41 9.77
C VAL A 307 -6.19 4.50 10.98
N LYS A 308 -7.31 3.81 11.14
CA LYS A 308 -7.53 2.87 12.23
C LYS A 308 -8.44 1.76 11.73
N ASP A 309 -8.09 0.51 12.00
CA ASP A 309 -9.06 -0.57 11.85
C ASP A 309 -10.05 -0.49 13.01
N ILE A 310 -11.34 -0.37 12.69
CA ILE A 310 -12.44 -0.26 13.65
C ILE A 310 -13.42 -1.40 13.37
N PRO A 311 -13.85 -2.18 14.37
CA PRO A 311 -14.96 -3.12 14.20
C PRO A 311 -16.20 -2.43 13.62
N LEU A 312 -16.94 -3.08 12.72
CA LEU A 312 -18.07 -2.45 12.02
C LEU A 312 -19.10 -1.86 13.00
N GLU A 313 -19.38 -2.56 14.10
CA GLU A 313 -20.30 -2.17 15.16
C GLU A 313 -19.87 -0.90 15.93
N GLU A 314 -18.57 -0.59 15.98
CA GLU A 314 -18.03 0.61 16.64
C GLU A 314 -17.85 1.78 15.66
N THR A 315 -18.01 1.53 14.36
CA THR A 315 -17.61 2.49 13.31
C THR A 315 -18.44 3.77 13.36
N GLU A 316 -19.77 3.66 13.44
CA GLU A 316 -20.65 4.82 13.48
C GLU A 316 -20.36 5.73 14.67
N GLU A 317 -20.23 5.15 15.86
CA GLU A 317 -19.97 5.90 17.10
C GLU A 317 -18.66 6.69 17.01
N LYS A 318 -17.58 6.04 16.56
CA LYS A 318 -16.27 6.68 16.46
C LYS A 318 -16.23 7.77 15.41
N LEU A 319 -16.81 7.53 14.24
CA LEU A 319 -16.87 8.55 13.18
C LEU A 319 -17.71 9.75 13.60
N THR A 320 -18.84 9.52 14.28
CA THR A 320 -19.68 10.60 14.81
C THR A 320 -18.89 11.48 15.78
N LYS A 321 -18.16 10.88 16.73
CA LYS A 321 -17.28 11.64 17.65
C LYS A 321 -16.20 12.45 16.94
N VAL A 322 -15.60 11.90 15.87
CA VAL A 322 -14.62 12.64 15.05
C VAL A 322 -15.28 13.83 14.38
N ILE A 323 -16.44 13.64 13.75
CA ILE A 323 -17.19 14.71 13.05
C ILE A 323 -17.59 15.82 14.04
N GLU A 324 -18.15 15.46 15.20
CA GLU A 324 -18.56 16.40 16.24
C GLU A 324 -17.39 17.20 16.82
N SER A 325 -16.20 16.60 16.85
CA SER A 325 -15.00 17.27 17.35
C SER A 325 -14.55 18.45 16.48
N ARG A 326 -14.87 18.43 15.18
CA ARG A 326 -14.45 19.41 14.16
C ARG A 326 -12.93 19.60 14.00
N LYS A 327 -12.13 18.62 14.43
CA LYS A 327 -10.64 18.63 14.43
C LYS A 327 -10.03 18.01 13.18
N GLY A 328 -10.80 17.95 12.11
CA GLY A 328 -10.49 17.16 10.92
C GLY A 328 -11.77 16.65 10.30
N PHE A 329 -11.63 15.92 9.20
CA PHE A 329 -12.77 15.37 8.49
C PHE A 329 -12.50 13.97 7.98
N VAL A 330 -13.55 13.15 8.02
CA VAL A 330 -13.57 11.81 7.42
C VAL A 330 -13.60 11.99 5.91
N THR A 331 -12.72 11.31 5.18
CA THR A 331 -12.72 11.35 3.70
C THR A 331 -13.51 10.19 3.15
N ASP A 332 -12.91 9.02 3.21
CA ASP A 332 -13.39 7.74 2.72
C ASP A 332 -13.22 6.73 3.86
N VAL A 333 -14.09 5.73 3.86
CA VAL A 333 -14.04 4.61 4.79
C VAL A 333 -14.11 3.35 3.95
N GLU A 334 -13.06 2.53 4.09
CA GLU A 334 -12.98 1.21 3.49
C GLU A 334 -13.45 0.13 4.42
N PHE A 335 -13.75 -1.04 3.84
CA PHE A 335 -14.35 -2.15 4.54
C PHE A 335 -13.70 -3.46 4.10
N ASP A 336 -13.37 -4.33 5.06
CA ASP A 336 -12.72 -5.62 4.80
C ASP A 336 -13.64 -6.83 5.09
N ILE A 337 -13.24 -7.99 4.58
CA ILE A 337 -13.95 -9.27 4.80
C ILE A 337 -14.15 -9.62 6.29
N GLY A 338 -13.33 -9.07 7.17
CA GLY A 338 -13.37 -9.30 8.62
C GLY A 338 -14.38 -8.43 9.36
N ARG A 339 -15.28 -7.73 8.63
CA ARG A 339 -16.24 -6.77 9.19
C ARG A 339 -15.56 -5.66 9.97
N LYS A 340 -14.48 -5.11 9.41
CA LYS A 340 -13.82 -3.92 9.92
C LYS A 340 -13.93 -2.79 8.91
N SER A 341 -13.89 -1.58 9.44
CA SER A 341 -13.75 -0.36 8.65
C SER A 341 -12.34 0.23 8.80
N HIS A 342 -11.89 0.91 7.76
CA HIS A 342 -10.62 1.64 7.71
C HIS A 342 -10.90 3.10 7.29
N PRO A 343 -11.40 3.95 8.20
CA PRO A 343 -11.58 5.36 7.89
C PRO A 343 -10.25 6.07 7.69
N PHE A 344 -10.22 6.93 6.68
CA PHE A 344 -9.18 7.91 6.47
C PHE A 344 -9.68 9.26 6.98
N ILE A 345 -8.96 9.84 7.92
CA ILE A 345 -9.28 11.14 8.51
C ILE A 345 -8.11 12.09 8.29
N LEU A 346 -8.41 13.30 7.82
CA LEU A 346 -7.44 14.36 7.54
C LEU A 346 -7.54 15.51 8.53
N THR A 347 -6.38 16.00 8.95
CA THR A 347 -6.20 17.29 9.61
C THR A 347 -4.87 17.90 9.17
N ASP A 348 -4.80 19.23 9.08
CA ASP A 348 -3.56 19.98 8.84
C ASP A 348 -2.87 20.44 10.13
N GLU A 349 -3.44 20.16 11.30
CA GLU A 349 -2.92 20.57 12.61
C GLU A 349 -2.43 19.37 13.42
N GLU A 350 -1.20 19.45 13.95
CA GLU A 350 -0.61 18.35 14.73
C GLU A 350 -1.36 18.07 16.03
N LYS A 351 -1.82 19.14 16.70
CA LYS A 351 -2.60 19.01 17.94
C LYS A 351 -3.88 18.23 17.70
N GLU A 352 -4.56 18.53 16.60
CA GLU A 352 -5.80 17.88 16.19
C GLU A 352 -5.58 16.40 15.85
N TYR A 353 -4.46 16.07 15.20
CA TYR A 353 -4.06 14.69 14.93
C TYR A 353 -4.03 13.83 16.19
N TYR A 354 -3.36 14.29 17.26
CA TYR A 354 -3.30 13.55 18.52
C TYR A 354 -4.66 13.50 19.25
N GLU A 355 -5.51 14.50 19.07
CA GLU A 355 -6.86 14.50 19.63
C GLU A 355 -7.78 13.50 18.91
N ILE A 356 -7.69 13.39 17.57
CA ILE A 356 -8.37 12.35 16.80
C ILE A 356 -7.89 10.96 17.21
N LEU A 357 -6.57 10.76 17.38
CA LEU A 357 -6.04 9.47 17.87
C LEU A 357 -6.64 9.08 19.22
N LYS A 358 -6.85 10.03 20.15
CA LYS A 358 -7.52 9.75 21.42
C LYS A 358 -8.97 9.31 21.23
N ILE A 359 -9.71 9.94 20.32
CA ILE A 359 -11.10 9.56 20.00
C ILE A 359 -11.16 8.12 19.47
N LEU A 360 -10.21 7.73 18.61
CA LEU A 360 -10.22 6.41 17.97
C LEU A 360 -9.59 5.29 18.83
N GLY A 361 -8.94 5.63 19.93
CA GLY A 361 -8.15 4.67 20.73
C GLY A 361 -6.83 4.29 20.06
N GLY A 362 -6.16 5.28 19.45
CA GLY A 362 -4.90 5.15 18.73
C GLY A 362 -5.07 4.74 17.26
N THR A 363 -3.95 4.39 16.63
CA THR A 363 -3.87 3.84 15.27
C THR A 363 -3.18 2.48 15.31
N ASN A 364 -3.58 1.56 14.43
CA ASN A 364 -2.87 0.32 14.16
C ASN A 364 -2.31 0.27 12.72
N PHE A 365 -2.38 1.41 12.02
CA PHE A 365 -1.85 1.62 10.68
C PHE A 365 -1.35 3.07 10.54
N ASP A 366 -0.25 3.38 11.23
CA ASP A 366 0.29 4.74 11.27
C ASP A 366 1.02 5.10 9.97
N LEU A 367 0.40 5.97 9.18
CA LEU A 367 0.94 6.51 7.93
C LEU A 367 1.98 7.63 8.14
N ASN A 368 2.14 8.14 9.37
CA ASN A 368 3.12 9.16 9.72
C ASN A 368 4.38 8.58 10.35
N SER A 369 4.52 7.25 10.35
CA SER A 369 5.68 6.53 10.86
C SER A 369 6.42 5.87 9.71
N ILE A 370 7.75 5.78 9.80
CA ILE A 370 8.55 4.93 8.90
C ILE A 370 8.64 3.48 9.42
N TYR A 371 8.19 3.21 10.65
CA TYR A 371 8.37 1.92 11.29
C TYR A 371 7.24 0.95 10.99
N ILE A 372 7.58 -0.24 10.50
CA ILE A 372 6.62 -1.33 10.22
C ILE A 372 5.85 -1.74 11.50
N ASN A 373 6.47 -1.58 12.68
CA ASN A 373 5.88 -1.90 13.97
C ASN A 373 4.51 -1.24 14.22
N SER A 374 4.23 -0.09 13.61
CA SER A 374 2.98 0.66 13.78
C SER A 374 1.94 0.37 12.69
N ARG A 375 2.17 -0.64 11.84
CA ARG A 375 1.32 -0.96 10.68
C ARG A 375 0.89 -2.42 10.55
N LEU A 376 1.28 -3.26 11.51
CA LEU A 376 0.97 -4.69 11.47
C LEU A 376 0.40 -5.20 12.80
N PRO A 377 -0.52 -6.18 12.74
CA PRO A 377 -0.87 -7.00 13.89
C PRO A 377 0.36 -7.66 14.52
N ARG A 378 0.30 -7.90 15.84
CA ARG A 378 1.46 -8.41 16.61
C ARG A 378 2.00 -9.74 16.09
N ASP A 379 1.13 -10.66 15.70
CA ASP A 379 1.48 -11.98 15.19
C ASP A 379 2.19 -11.92 13.83
N HIS A 380 1.72 -11.04 12.93
CA HIS A 380 2.38 -10.78 11.65
C HIS A 380 3.73 -10.11 11.88
N LEU A 381 3.77 -9.02 12.66
CA LEU A 381 5.01 -8.32 12.99
C LEU A 381 6.05 -9.26 13.61
N HIS A 382 5.63 -10.17 14.49
CA HIS A 382 6.51 -11.15 15.12
C HIS A 382 7.26 -12.02 14.09
N LYS A 383 6.58 -12.46 13.02
CA LYS A 383 7.23 -13.23 11.93
C LYS A 383 8.36 -12.45 11.27
N ILE A 384 8.14 -11.16 10.98
CA ILE A 384 9.14 -10.27 10.36
C ILE A 384 10.32 -10.06 11.31
N LEU A 385 10.06 -9.71 12.58
CA LEU A 385 11.09 -9.44 13.57
C LEU A 385 11.97 -10.67 13.83
N VAL A 386 11.36 -11.84 13.99
CA VAL A 386 12.09 -13.10 14.20
C VAL A 386 12.95 -13.44 12.98
N TYR A 387 12.38 -13.37 11.77
CA TYR A 387 13.14 -13.66 10.55
C TYR A 387 14.33 -12.70 10.38
N LYS A 388 14.09 -11.40 10.51
CA LYS A 388 15.14 -10.39 10.34
C LYS A 388 16.24 -10.55 11.39
N LYS A 389 15.90 -10.80 12.66
CA LYS A 389 16.89 -11.06 13.72
C LYS A 389 17.75 -12.30 13.46
N MET A 390 17.19 -13.31 12.79
CA MET A 390 17.93 -14.53 12.46
C MET A 390 18.87 -14.35 11.26
N TYR A 391 18.43 -13.66 10.22
CA TYR A 391 19.13 -13.63 8.93
C TYR A 391 19.86 -12.31 8.63
N ASP A 392 19.41 -11.16 9.13
CA ASP A 392 19.98 -9.83 8.86
C ASP A 392 20.54 -9.20 10.14
N LYS A 393 21.58 -9.81 10.71
CA LYS A 393 22.15 -9.43 12.02
C LYS A 393 22.74 -8.02 12.03
N GLU A 394 23.11 -7.50 10.87
CA GLU A 394 23.76 -6.21 10.69
C GLU A 394 22.79 -5.12 10.23
N ASP A 395 21.50 -5.45 10.09
CA ASP A 395 20.44 -4.56 9.60
C ASP A 395 20.76 -3.98 8.21
N LEU A 396 21.34 -4.76 7.30
CA LEU A 396 21.70 -4.29 5.96
C LEU A 396 20.46 -4.14 5.05
N PHE A 397 19.39 -4.90 5.29
CA PHE A 397 18.20 -4.90 4.44
C PHE A 397 17.18 -3.87 4.95
N ASN A 398 17.08 -2.76 4.21
CA ASN A 398 16.28 -1.57 4.51
C ASN A 398 16.36 -1.16 6.00
N PRO A 399 17.55 -0.73 6.47
CA PRO A 399 17.79 -0.43 7.88
C PRO A 399 16.84 0.61 8.46
N ASP A 400 16.70 0.58 9.79
CA ASP A 400 15.88 1.49 10.61
C ASP A 400 14.36 1.47 10.29
N LYS A 401 13.84 0.45 9.57
CA LYS A 401 12.40 0.29 9.31
C LYS A 401 11.66 -0.55 10.35
N VAL A 402 12.39 -1.29 11.19
CA VAL A 402 11.82 -2.05 12.31
C VAL A 402 12.50 -1.67 13.62
N LYS A 403 11.77 -1.81 14.73
CA LYS A 403 12.30 -1.77 16.09
C LYS A 403 12.17 -3.15 16.71
N PHE A 404 13.26 -3.65 17.30
CA PHE A 404 13.32 -4.97 17.94
C PHE A 404 12.84 -4.98 19.38
#